data_AF-A0A0S6XKJ0-F1
#
_entry.id   AF-A0A0S6XKJ0-F1
#
_cell.length_a   1.000
_cell.length_b   1.000
_cell.length_c   1.000
_cell.angle_alpha   90.00
_cell.angle_beta   90.00
_cell.angle_gamma   90.00
#
_symmetry.space_group_name_H-M   'P 1'
#
loop_
_entity.id
_entity.type
_entity.pdbx_description
1 polymer ?
#
loop_
_entity_poly.entity_id
_entity_poly.type
_entity_poly.pdbx_seq_one_letter_code
_entity_poly.pdbx_strand_id
1 'polypeptide(L)'
;MKYSTSSSTTLLAALAAAGYASAAGSCPSSSPISCQNTTAIRNTCCTEVHGEVVQVQFWDADPATGPADSWTIHGLWPDNCDGGYPQNCDASRAYTNISCILAAGGEKGQTALSFMQTYWKDENGGDESFWEHEWAKHGTCYSTLQPSCYADYTPFEEVIDFFSQTTTLFQSLPTYKWLADAGITPSSSQKYSTSDVLAALQQPRGVSASISCQSGKLSQIEYAFNVQGSVDGGKYIPVDVSGSSSNCGSSLSYPPKNLDTSPSVSTPYCPDAPTQTATDEAPTQTAAEPTQTTDDGNTQTTDEPTQTTDAAPTETTGDAPAQTTDDGFDDGDDQNDFGRRW
;
A
#
# COMPACT_ATOMS: atom_id res chain seq x y z
N MET A 1 -58.79 -40.58 -40.22
CA MET A 1 -57.40 -40.99 -39.91
C MET A 1 -56.53 -39.77 -40.19
N LYS A 2 -56.20 -38.95 -39.17
CA LYS A 2 -54.86 -38.83 -38.53
C LYS A 2 -53.72 -38.85 -39.58
N TYR A 3 -52.84 -37.85 -39.71
CA TYR A 3 -52.02 -37.21 -38.69
C TYR A 3 -51.63 -35.76 -39.06
N SER A 4 -51.63 -34.85 -38.08
CA SER A 4 -50.94 -33.55 -38.13
C SER A 4 -49.72 -33.66 -37.23
N THR A 5 -48.51 -33.58 -37.81
CA THR A 5 -47.25 -33.60 -37.08
C THR A 5 -46.84 -32.18 -36.69
N SER A 6 -46.91 -31.87 -35.40
CA SER A 6 -46.33 -30.67 -34.80
C SER A 6 -44.86 -30.94 -34.49
N SER A 7 -43.95 -30.24 -35.16
CA SER A 7 -42.53 -30.25 -34.81
C SER A 7 -42.28 -29.28 -33.67
N SER A 8 -42.07 -29.81 -32.46
CA SER A 8 -41.55 -29.05 -31.32
C SER A 8 -40.05 -28.86 -31.49
N THR A 9 -39.60 -27.63 -31.73
CA THR A 9 -38.18 -27.27 -31.71
C THR A 9 -37.80 -26.89 -30.29
N THR A 10 -37.16 -27.80 -29.56
CA THR A 10 -36.58 -27.51 -28.25
C THR A 10 -35.28 -26.73 -28.46
N LEU A 11 -35.28 -25.43 -28.16
CA LEU A 11 -34.04 -24.64 -28.06
C LEU A 11 -33.32 -25.05 -26.77
N LEU A 12 -32.24 -25.82 -26.88
CA LEU A 12 -31.28 -25.94 -25.78
C LEU A 12 -30.44 -24.65 -25.76
N ALA A 13 -30.68 -23.80 -24.77
CA ALA A 13 -29.76 -22.73 -24.43
C ALA A 13 -28.50 -23.36 -23.82
N ALA A 14 -27.40 -23.36 -24.59
CA ALA A 14 -26.09 -23.66 -24.05
C ALA A 14 -25.66 -22.51 -23.14
N LEU A 15 -25.74 -22.72 -21.83
CA LEU A 15 -25.07 -21.88 -20.84
C LEU A 15 -23.56 -22.08 -21.02
N ALA A 16 -22.91 -21.17 -21.74
CA ALA A 16 -21.47 -21.03 -21.69
C ALA A 16 -21.12 -20.51 -20.28
N ALA A 17 -20.70 -21.41 -19.40
CA ALA A 17 -20.00 -21.02 -18.19
C ALA A 17 -18.64 -20.47 -18.62
N ALA A 18 -18.57 -19.15 -18.82
CA ALA A 18 -17.30 -18.45 -18.88
C ALA A 18 -16.69 -18.52 -17.48
N GLY A 19 -15.76 -19.46 -17.29
CA GLY A 19 -14.88 -19.46 -16.13
C GLY A 19 -13.97 -18.25 -16.23
N TYR A 20 -14.37 -17.15 -15.58
CA TYR A 20 -13.49 -16.04 -15.30
C TYR A 20 -12.80 -16.35 -13.98
N ALA A 21 -11.54 -16.78 -14.06
CA ALA A 21 -10.62 -16.61 -12.95
C ALA A 21 -10.33 -15.10 -12.86
N SER A 22 -10.53 -14.49 -11.69
CA SER A 22 -10.17 -13.09 -11.48
C SER A 22 -9.79 -12.88 -10.01
N ALA A 23 -8.61 -12.26 -9.83
CA ALA A 23 -8.14 -11.59 -8.62
C ALA A 23 -9.23 -10.71 -8.00
N ALA A 24 -9.16 -10.46 -6.68
CA ALA A 24 -10.06 -9.59 -5.89
C ALA A 24 -11.48 -9.42 -6.48
N GLY A 25 -12.46 -10.23 -6.02
CA GLY A 25 -13.74 -10.48 -6.69
C GLY A 25 -14.33 -9.32 -7.51
N SER A 26 -14.52 -9.53 -8.82
CA SER A 26 -14.94 -8.48 -9.77
C SER A 26 -16.17 -7.70 -9.28
N CYS A 27 -15.99 -6.40 -9.04
CA CYS A 27 -17.06 -5.54 -8.56
C CYS A 27 -18.09 -5.23 -9.65
N PRO A 28 -19.40 -5.12 -9.31
CA PRO A 28 -20.41 -4.71 -10.27
C PRO A 28 -20.07 -3.34 -10.88
N SER A 29 -20.36 -3.15 -12.16
CA SER A 29 -20.24 -1.83 -12.81
C SER A 29 -21.20 -0.77 -12.23
N SER A 30 -22.18 -1.22 -11.45
CA SER A 30 -23.13 -0.39 -10.69
C SER A 30 -22.65 -0.07 -9.27
N SER A 31 -21.42 -0.46 -8.90
CA SER A 31 -20.85 -0.09 -7.61
C SER A 31 -20.90 1.43 -7.43
N PRO A 32 -21.22 1.92 -6.22
CA PRO A 32 -21.13 3.34 -5.90
C PRO A 32 -19.73 3.88 -6.18
N ILE A 33 -19.67 5.14 -6.62
CA ILE A 33 -18.42 5.89 -6.72
C ILE A 33 -18.10 6.42 -5.32
N SER A 34 -16.87 6.21 -4.85
CA SER A 34 -16.39 6.73 -3.58
C SER A 34 -16.51 8.27 -3.52
N CYS A 35 -16.70 8.82 -2.31
CA CYS A 35 -17.01 10.24 -2.03
C CYS A 35 -18.22 10.88 -2.70
N GLN A 36 -18.91 10.18 -3.61
CA GLN A 36 -20.14 10.66 -4.25
C GLN A 36 -21.38 9.97 -3.68
N ASN A 37 -21.19 8.85 -2.98
CA ASN A 37 -22.27 8.15 -2.32
C ASN A 37 -22.71 8.89 -1.05
N THR A 38 -24.00 9.20 -0.96
CA THR A 38 -24.62 9.84 0.21
C THR A 38 -25.33 8.83 1.13
N THR A 39 -25.28 7.55 0.77
CA THR A 39 -25.87 6.46 1.55
C THR A 39 -24.78 5.63 2.24
N ALA A 40 -25.14 4.91 3.30
CA ALA A 40 -24.21 4.05 4.02
C ALA A 40 -23.58 3.01 3.07
N ILE A 41 -22.24 2.94 3.07
CA ILE A 41 -21.48 1.92 2.32
C ILE A 41 -21.82 0.55 2.91
N ARG A 42 -22.30 -0.37 2.05
CA ARG A 42 -22.70 -1.72 2.45
C ARG A 42 -21.69 -2.79 2.06
N ASN A 43 -21.06 -2.63 0.90
CA ASN A 43 -20.06 -3.54 0.38
C ASN A 43 -18.71 -2.81 0.32
N THR A 44 -17.92 -2.96 1.38
CA THR A 44 -16.60 -2.34 1.50
C THR A 44 -15.55 -2.99 0.59
N CYS A 45 -15.85 -4.16 0.00
CA CYS A 45 -15.01 -4.79 -1.01
C CYS A 45 -15.19 -4.17 -2.41
N CYS A 46 -16.25 -3.38 -2.61
CA CYS A 46 -16.54 -2.73 -3.90
C CYS A 46 -16.78 -1.23 -3.81
N THR A 47 -16.53 -0.64 -2.66
CA THR A 47 -16.61 0.80 -2.44
C THR A 47 -15.71 1.15 -1.27
N GLU A 48 -14.70 1.98 -1.54
CA GLU A 48 -13.78 2.40 -0.49
C GLU A 48 -14.48 3.21 0.61
N VAL A 49 -14.14 2.89 1.85
CA VAL A 49 -14.60 3.63 3.04
C VAL A 49 -13.87 4.96 3.19
N HIS A 50 -12.59 4.99 2.83
CA HIS A 50 -11.76 6.19 2.71
C HIS A 50 -11.73 6.54 1.22
N GLY A 51 -12.58 7.49 0.84
CA GLY A 51 -13.10 7.51 -0.52
C GLY A 51 -12.26 8.23 -1.57
N GLU A 52 -11.28 9.05 -1.21
CA GLU A 52 -10.43 9.72 -2.19
C GLU A 52 -9.11 8.95 -2.29
N VAL A 53 -8.71 8.58 -3.50
CA VAL A 53 -7.43 7.89 -3.75
C VAL A 53 -6.46 8.88 -4.37
N VAL A 54 -5.33 9.11 -3.70
CA VAL A 54 -4.36 10.13 -4.08
C VAL A 54 -3.07 9.45 -4.55
N GLN A 55 -2.75 9.58 -5.84
CA GLN A 55 -1.46 9.15 -6.38
C GLN A 55 -0.45 10.28 -6.21
N VAL A 56 0.65 10.01 -5.51
CA VAL A 56 1.65 11.02 -5.13
C VAL A 56 2.96 10.76 -5.83
N GLN A 57 3.56 11.82 -6.36
CA GLN A 57 4.80 11.76 -7.12
C GLN A 57 5.85 12.71 -6.56
N PHE A 58 7.11 12.31 -6.67
CA PHE A 58 8.28 13.07 -6.27
C PHE A 58 9.13 13.57 -7.44
N TRP A 59 9.80 14.69 -7.17
CA TRP A 59 10.90 15.20 -7.96
C TRP A 59 12.15 15.36 -7.09
N ASP A 60 12.87 14.25 -6.93
CA ASP A 60 14.14 14.24 -6.19
C ASP A 60 15.27 14.60 -7.15
N ALA A 61 15.81 15.81 -6.96
CA ALA A 61 16.81 16.37 -7.86
C ALA A 61 18.24 16.23 -7.33
N ASP A 62 18.43 16.25 -6.01
CA ASP A 62 19.74 16.15 -5.38
C ASP A 62 19.61 15.80 -3.88
N PRO A 63 19.76 14.52 -3.48
CA PRO A 63 20.07 13.35 -4.32
C PRO A 63 19.03 13.09 -5.43
N ALA A 64 19.47 12.60 -6.58
CA ALA A 64 18.57 12.27 -7.68
C ALA A 64 18.01 10.85 -7.55
N THR A 65 16.72 10.67 -7.85
CA THR A 65 16.12 9.34 -8.00
C THR A 65 15.48 9.18 -9.39
N GLY A 66 15.44 7.95 -9.92
CA GLY A 66 14.82 7.65 -11.21
C GLY A 66 15.41 8.37 -12.43
N PRO A 67 14.74 8.31 -13.60
CA PRO A 67 15.21 8.96 -14.82
C PRO A 67 15.23 10.50 -14.73
N ALA A 68 16.17 11.13 -15.44
CA ALA A 68 16.29 12.60 -15.52
C ALA A 68 15.06 13.30 -16.11
N ASP A 69 14.25 12.57 -16.87
CA ASP A 69 13.05 13.02 -17.56
C ASP A 69 11.77 12.35 -17.03
N SER A 70 11.79 11.88 -15.77
CA SER A 70 10.63 11.32 -15.12
C SER A 70 10.52 11.78 -13.67
N TRP A 71 9.29 11.98 -13.23
CA TRP A 71 8.96 11.97 -11.80
C TRP A 71 9.05 10.53 -11.28
N THR A 72 9.04 10.36 -9.97
CA THR A 72 9.03 9.05 -9.29
C THR A 72 7.77 8.93 -8.42
N ILE A 73 7.43 7.72 -8.02
CA ILE A 73 6.32 7.42 -7.12
C ILE A 73 6.76 7.75 -5.70
N HIS A 74 5.92 8.48 -4.98
CA HIS A 74 5.93 8.53 -3.52
C HIS A 74 4.99 7.43 -2.99
N GLY A 75 3.72 7.46 -3.40
CA GLY A 75 2.75 6.48 -2.92
C GLY A 75 1.35 6.57 -3.55
N LEU A 76 0.44 5.81 -2.95
CA LEU A 76 -0.99 5.77 -3.27
C LEU A 76 -1.81 5.79 -1.98
N TRP A 77 -2.36 6.94 -1.64
CA TRP A 77 -2.91 7.19 -0.31
C TRP A 77 -4.44 7.21 -0.31
N PRO A 78 -5.09 6.52 0.65
CA PRO A 78 -6.53 6.61 0.84
C PRO A 78 -6.84 7.81 1.74
N ASP A 79 -7.32 8.91 1.18
CA ASP A 79 -7.82 10.06 1.93
C ASP A 79 -9.33 9.92 2.20
N ASN A 80 -9.77 10.49 3.31
CA ASN A 80 -11.19 10.75 3.54
C ASN A 80 -11.67 11.80 2.55
N CYS A 81 -12.95 11.73 2.17
CA CYS A 81 -13.63 12.75 1.36
C CYS A 81 -13.60 14.17 1.98
N ASP A 82 -13.30 14.19 3.27
CA ASP A 82 -12.74 15.28 4.06
C ASP A 82 -11.69 16.23 3.49
N GLY A 83 -10.79 15.60 2.73
CA GLY A 83 -9.38 15.88 2.87
C GLY A 83 -8.87 15.61 4.29
N GLY A 84 -9.29 14.52 4.96
CA GLY A 84 -8.64 13.93 6.16
C GLY A 84 -7.92 12.64 5.74
N TYR A 85 -7.15 11.95 6.58
CA TYR A 85 -6.62 10.63 6.19
C TYR A 85 -6.47 9.66 7.37
N PRO A 86 -6.74 8.36 7.17
CA PRO A 86 -6.35 7.31 8.07
C PRO A 86 -4.87 6.93 7.87
N GLN A 87 -4.27 6.29 8.88
CA GLN A 87 -2.92 5.75 8.79
C GLN A 87 -2.77 4.53 9.69
N ASN A 88 -1.86 3.62 9.34
CA ASN A 88 -1.52 2.44 10.14
C ASN A 88 -2.75 1.62 10.55
N CYS A 89 -3.65 1.35 9.59
CA CYS A 89 -4.98 0.83 9.86
C CYS A 89 -5.02 -0.63 10.30
N ASP A 90 -3.99 -1.41 9.97
CA ASP A 90 -3.93 -2.84 10.30
C ASP A 90 -2.48 -3.30 10.52
N ALA A 91 -2.04 -3.28 11.77
CA ALA A 91 -0.71 -3.75 12.15
C ALA A 91 -0.48 -5.25 11.88
N SER A 92 -1.53 -6.07 11.77
CA SER A 92 -1.39 -7.50 11.48
C SER A 92 -1.01 -7.78 10.02
N ARG A 93 -1.20 -6.79 9.15
CA ARG A 93 -0.78 -6.81 7.75
C ARG A 93 0.42 -5.91 7.49
N ALA A 94 1.10 -5.37 8.50
CA ALA A 94 2.36 -4.67 8.30
C ALA A 94 3.47 -5.71 8.01
N TYR A 95 4.11 -5.61 6.85
CA TYR A 95 5.12 -6.57 6.37
C TYR A 95 6.47 -5.89 6.20
N THR A 96 7.55 -6.65 6.40
CA THR A 96 8.95 -6.17 6.36
C THR A 96 9.77 -6.88 5.27
N ASN A 97 9.11 -7.29 4.19
CA ASN A 97 9.70 -8.08 3.11
C ASN A 97 8.90 -7.93 1.80
N ILE A 98 8.44 -6.71 1.52
CA ILE A 98 7.67 -6.32 0.34
C ILE A 98 8.34 -6.78 -0.95
N SER A 99 9.65 -6.56 -1.12
CA SER A 99 10.36 -7.03 -2.32
C SER A 99 10.19 -8.52 -2.57
N CYS A 100 10.22 -9.34 -1.51
CA CYS A 100 10.14 -10.78 -1.62
C CYS A 100 8.72 -11.27 -1.83
N ILE A 101 7.73 -10.58 -1.24
CA ILE A 101 6.32 -10.77 -1.54
C ILE A 101 6.09 -10.54 -3.05
N LEU A 102 6.58 -9.43 -3.60
CA LEU A 102 6.41 -9.10 -5.02
C LEU A 102 7.17 -10.07 -5.94
N ALA A 103 8.39 -10.46 -5.58
CA ALA A 103 9.16 -11.44 -6.34
C ALA A 103 8.45 -12.82 -6.43
N ALA A 104 7.79 -13.23 -5.35
CA ALA A 104 6.98 -14.45 -5.29
C ALA A 104 5.58 -14.30 -5.91
N GLY A 105 5.11 -13.06 -6.12
CA GLY A 105 3.76 -12.71 -6.62
C GLY A 105 3.49 -12.96 -8.10
N GLY A 106 4.23 -13.89 -8.73
CA GLY A 106 4.12 -14.21 -10.15
C GLY A 106 4.42 -13.02 -11.07
N GLU A 107 3.89 -13.05 -12.29
CA GLU A 107 4.14 -12.01 -13.31
C GLU A 107 3.67 -10.62 -12.85
N LYS A 108 2.54 -10.53 -12.14
CA LYS A 108 1.99 -9.27 -11.63
C LYS A 108 2.96 -8.62 -10.63
N GLY A 109 3.39 -9.37 -9.62
CA GLY A 109 4.33 -8.90 -8.61
C GLY A 109 5.71 -8.58 -9.19
N GLN A 110 6.25 -9.45 -10.05
CA GLN A 110 7.56 -9.25 -10.67
C GLN A 110 7.60 -8.03 -11.59
N THR A 111 6.52 -7.77 -12.33
CA THR A 111 6.38 -6.58 -13.16
C THR A 111 6.37 -5.31 -12.31
N ALA A 112 5.59 -5.31 -11.22
CA ALA A 112 5.56 -4.19 -10.28
C ALA A 112 6.94 -3.94 -9.66
N LEU A 113 7.60 -4.98 -9.14
CA LEU A 113 8.92 -4.89 -8.53
C LEU A 113 9.97 -4.34 -9.49
N SER A 114 10.02 -4.85 -10.72
CA SER A 114 10.97 -4.36 -11.73
C SER A 114 10.74 -2.89 -12.07
N PHE A 115 9.48 -2.43 -12.08
CA PHE A 115 9.16 -1.03 -12.31
C PHE A 115 9.55 -0.15 -11.11
N MET A 116 9.24 -0.61 -9.90
CA MET A 116 9.56 0.08 -8.63
C MET A 116 11.06 0.32 -8.47
N GLN A 117 11.90 -0.65 -8.83
CA GLN A 117 13.37 -0.53 -8.81
C GLN A 117 13.93 0.64 -9.65
N THR A 118 13.11 1.24 -10.53
CA THR A 118 13.47 2.44 -11.30
C THR A 118 12.66 3.67 -10.87
N TYR A 119 11.36 3.49 -10.60
CA TYR A 119 10.41 4.61 -10.48
C TYR A 119 9.84 4.82 -9.08
N TRP A 120 10.05 3.92 -8.11
CA TRP A 120 9.59 4.08 -6.73
C TRP A 120 10.78 3.90 -5.79
N LYS A 121 11.56 4.97 -5.65
CA LYS A 121 12.90 4.95 -5.06
C LYS A 121 12.91 5.78 -3.79
N ASP A 122 13.69 5.33 -2.82
CA ASP A 122 14.05 6.14 -1.66
C ASP A 122 15.31 6.97 -1.99
N GLU A 123 15.30 8.26 -1.68
CA GLU A 123 16.42 9.16 -1.96
C GLU A 123 17.67 8.86 -1.09
N ASN A 124 17.51 8.11 0.00
CA ASN A 124 18.58 7.65 0.87
C ASN A 124 19.04 6.21 0.54
N GLY A 125 18.43 5.56 -0.45
CA GLY A 125 18.75 4.20 -0.90
C GLY A 125 18.06 3.07 -0.12
N GLY A 126 17.13 3.39 0.79
CA GLY A 126 16.33 2.46 1.59
C GLY A 126 15.01 2.07 0.92
N ASP A 127 15.04 1.58 -0.32
CA ASP A 127 13.81 1.27 -1.08
C ASP A 127 12.87 0.31 -0.34
N GLU A 128 13.42 -0.76 0.25
CA GLU A 128 12.60 -1.77 0.94
C GLU A 128 11.86 -1.15 2.13
N SER A 129 12.57 -0.46 3.03
CA SER A 129 11.95 0.23 4.17
C SER A 129 10.94 1.29 3.72
N PHE A 130 11.19 1.95 2.60
CA PHE A 130 10.22 2.90 2.04
C PHE A 130 8.96 2.21 1.53
N TRP A 131 9.08 1.07 0.85
CA TRP A 131 7.90 0.30 0.42
C TRP A 131 7.15 -0.31 1.60
N GLU A 132 7.85 -0.77 2.64
CA GLU A 132 7.25 -1.20 3.90
C GLU A 132 6.43 -0.08 4.55
N HIS A 133 6.98 1.14 4.61
CA HIS A 133 6.29 2.33 5.11
C HIS A 133 5.02 2.60 4.34
N GLU A 134 5.09 2.69 3.00
CA GLU A 134 3.95 3.00 2.16
C GLU A 134 2.83 1.95 2.28
N TRP A 135 3.20 0.67 2.37
CA TRP A 135 2.22 -0.38 2.62
C TRP A 135 1.62 -0.30 4.03
N ALA A 136 2.44 -0.28 5.07
CA ALA A 136 1.98 -0.32 6.46
C ALA A 136 1.13 0.91 6.80
N LYS A 137 1.55 2.11 6.36
CA LYS A 137 0.88 3.38 6.66
C LYS A 137 -0.35 3.60 5.79
N HIS A 138 -0.31 3.26 4.49
CA HIS A 138 -1.40 3.57 3.54
C HIS A 138 -2.07 2.35 2.94
N GLY A 139 -1.30 1.38 2.46
CA GLY A 139 -1.84 0.15 1.87
C GLY A 139 -2.80 -0.60 2.78
N THR A 140 -2.49 -0.67 4.09
CA THR A 140 -3.35 -1.32 5.08
C THR A 140 -4.70 -0.62 5.28
N CYS A 141 -4.85 0.63 4.85
CA CYS A 141 -6.06 1.42 5.01
C CYS A 141 -7.09 1.26 3.89
N TYR A 142 -6.77 0.56 2.80
CA TYR A 142 -7.75 0.26 1.75
C TYR A 142 -8.72 -0.83 2.20
N SER A 143 -10.00 -0.49 2.23
CA SER A 143 -11.04 -1.44 2.62
C SER A 143 -11.32 -2.49 1.56
N THR A 144 -11.09 -2.16 0.28
CA THR A 144 -11.28 -3.11 -0.83
C THR A 144 -10.12 -4.10 -0.97
N LEU A 145 -8.98 -3.84 -0.31
CA LEU A 145 -7.82 -4.73 -0.24
C LEU A 145 -7.82 -5.63 0.99
N GLN A 146 -8.91 -5.68 1.77
CA GLN A 146 -8.98 -6.62 2.87
C GLN A 146 -8.94 -8.08 2.35
N PRO A 147 -8.20 -9.01 2.97
CA PRO A 147 -8.14 -10.41 2.53
C PRO A 147 -9.51 -11.08 2.38
N SER A 148 -10.50 -10.65 3.16
CA SER A 148 -11.89 -11.14 3.06
C SER A 148 -12.63 -10.74 1.78
N CYS A 149 -12.08 -9.81 0.99
CA CYS A 149 -12.60 -9.40 -0.31
C CYS A 149 -12.17 -10.33 -1.46
N TYR A 150 -11.24 -11.26 -1.19
CA TYR A 150 -10.73 -12.22 -2.15
C TYR A 150 -11.47 -13.55 -1.97
N ALA A 151 -12.01 -14.09 -3.07
CA ALA A 151 -12.77 -15.35 -3.01
C ALA A 151 -11.86 -16.56 -2.72
N ASP A 152 -10.69 -16.60 -3.35
CA ASP A 152 -9.68 -17.65 -3.23
C ASP A 152 -8.35 -17.03 -2.77
N TYR A 153 -8.40 -16.26 -1.68
CA TYR A 153 -7.26 -15.49 -1.16
C TYR A 153 -5.99 -16.33 -1.06
N THR A 154 -4.94 -15.84 -1.69
CA THR A 154 -3.57 -16.31 -1.46
C THR A 154 -2.83 -15.32 -0.55
N PRO A 155 -1.96 -15.78 0.38
CA PRO A 155 -1.25 -14.86 1.25
C PRO A 155 -0.52 -13.76 0.47
N PHE A 156 -0.72 -12.51 0.90
CA PHE A 156 -0.11 -11.30 0.35
C PHE A 156 -0.61 -10.87 -1.03
N GLU A 157 -1.68 -11.47 -1.55
CA GLU A 157 -2.30 -11.08 -2.82
C GLU A 157 -2.66 -9.59 -2.85
N GLU A 158 -3.14 -9.07 -1.73
CA GLU A 158 -3.51 -7.66 -1.57
C GLU A 158 -2.33 -6.69 -1.62
N VAL A 159 -1.16 -7.15 -1.19
CA VAL A 159 0.09 -6.37 -1.26
C VAL A 159 0.52 -6.27 -2.71
N ILE A 160 0.52 -7.40 -3.42
CA ILE A 160 0.86 -7.46 -4.85
C ILE A 160 -0.08 -6.55 -5.66
N ASP A 161 -1.37 -6.59 -5.33
CA ASP A 161 -2.40 -5.77 -5.96
C ASP A 161 -2.18 -4.28 -5.71
N PHE A 162 -1.88 -3.86 -4.47
CA PHE A 162 -1.56 -2.47 -4.14
C PHE A 162 -0.38 -1.91 -4.94
N PHE A 163 0.75 -2.60 -4.95
CA PHE A 163 1.95 -2.13 -5.66
C PHE A 163 1.76 -2.17 -7.18
N SER A 164 1.12 -3.21 -7.70
CA SER A 164 0.81 -3.30 -9.14
C SER A 164 -0.15 -2.20 -9.59
N GLN A 165 -1.19 -1.91 -8.80
CA GLN A 165 -2.13 -0.85 -9.11
C GLN A 165 -1.50 0.55 -9.00
N THR A 166 -0.65 0.77 -8.00
CA THR A 166 0.08 2.04 -7.83
C THR A 166 0.98 2.31 -9.02
N THR A 167 1.79 1.33 -9.43
CA THR A 167 2.67 1.45 -10.61
C THR A 167 1.89 1.63 -11.90
N THR A 168 0.73 0.98 -12.05
CA THR A 168 -0.16 1.16 -13.20
C THR A 168 -0.74 2.57 -13.27
N LEU A 169 -1.24 3.09 -12.13
CA LEU A 169 -1.83 4.42 -12.08
C LEU A 169 -0.78 5.51 -12.32
N PHE A 170 0.42 5.38 -11.76
CA PHE A 170 1.54 6.28 -12.00
C PHE A 170 1.87 6.40 -13.51
N GLN A 171 1.92 5.28 -14.22
CA GLN A 171 2.20 5.28 -15.67
C GLN A 171 1.13 6.04 -16.49
N SER A 172 -0.09 6.15 -15.98
CA SER A 172 -1.15 6.95 -16.61
C SER A 172 -1.03 8.46 -16.36
N LEU A 173 -0.10 8.87 -15.50
CA LEU A 173 0.13 10.25 -15.05
C LEU A 173 1.56 10.72 -15.42
N PRO A 174 1.88 10.90 -16.72
CA PRO A 174 3.23 11.25 -17.17
C PRO A 174 3.55 12.73 -16.93
N THR A 175 3.70 13.11 -15.66
CA THR A 175 3.88 14.48 -15.17
C THR A 175 4.97 15.25 -15.91
N TYR A 176 6.16 14.66 -16.08
CA TYR A 176 7.25 15.31 -16.80
C TYR A 176 6.83 15.71 -18.21
N LYS A 177 6.16 14.80 -18.92
CA LYS A 177 5.69 15.04 -20.29
C LYS A 177 4.67 16.17 -20.33
N TRP A 178 3.71 16.20 -19.42
CA TRP A 178 2.71 17.27 -19.36
C TRP A 178 3.33 18.64 -19.12
N LEU A 179 4.30 18.72 -18.20
CA LEU A 179 5.05 19.95 -17.95
C LEU A 179 5.89 20.34 -19.18
N ALA A 180 6.61 19.39 -19.78
CA ALA A 180 7.45 19.65 -20.95
C ALA A 180 6.66 20.09 -22.17
N ASP A 181 5.48 19.50 -22.43
CA ASP A 181 4.57 19.90 -23.51
C ASP A 181 4.06 21.35 -23.32
N ALA A 182 4.01 21.83 -22.08
CA ALA A 182 3.71 23.23 -21.74
C ALA A 182 4.95 24.15 -21.71
N GLY A 183 6.14 23.65 -22.08
CA GLY A 183 7.39 24.40 -22.05
C GLY A 183 8.02 24.54 -20.66
N ILE A 184 7.57 23.74 -19.69
CA ILE A 184 8.09 23.69 -18.32
C ILE A 184 9.02 22.49 -18.20
N THR A 185 10.31 22.71 -18.43
CA THR A 185 11.35 21.67 -18.30
C THR A 185 12.30 21.98 -17.16
N PRO A 186 13.03 21.00 -16.61
CA PRO A 186 14.00 21.29 -15.57
C PRO A 186 15.04 22.33 -16.03
N SER A 187 15.39 23.27 -15.16
CA SER A 187 16.32 24.37 -15.45
C SER A 187 17.08 24.80 -14.20
N SER A 188 18.38 25.10 -14.37
CA SER A 188 19.26 25.58 -13.30
C SER A 188 19.04 27.05 -12.94
N SER A 189 18.25 27.79 -13.74
CA SER A 189 18.09 29.24 -13.58
C SER A 189 16.67 29.75 -13.85
N GLN A 190 15.93 29.10 -14.75
CA GLN A 190 14.55 29.48 -15.05
C GLN A 190 13.66 29.18 -13.85
N LYS A 191 12.78 30.12 -13.54
CA LYS A 191 11.67 29.91 -12.61
C LYS A 191 10.36 29.86 -13.37
N TYR A 192 9.39 29.14 -12.82
CA TYR A 192 8.05 29.00 -13.37
C TYR A 192 7.06 29.70 -12.45
N SER A 193 5.95 30.19 -13.00
CA SER A 193 4.83 30.62 -12.16
C SER A 193 4.08 29.37 -11.68
N THR A 194 3.63 29.40 -10.43
CA THR A 194 2.86 28.28 -9.86
C THR A 194 1.56 28.06 -10.62
N SER A 195 0.94 29.13 -11.14
CA SER A 195 -0.26 29.04 -11.98
C SER A 195 -0.01 28.33 -13.31
N ASP A 196 1.14 28.54 -13.96
CA ASP A 196 1.44 27.88 -15.24
C ASP A 196 1.69 26.38 -15.02
N VAL A 197 2.36 26.01 -13.92
CA VAL A 197 2.56 24.61 -13.53
C VAL A 197 1.21 23.92 -13.28
N LEU A 198 0.34 24.51 -12.47
CA LEU A 198 -1.00 23.96 -12.20
C LEU A 198 -1.85 23.85 -13.48
N ALA A 199 -1.80 24.86 -14.36
CA ALA A 199 -2.52 24.82 -15.63
C ALA A 199 -2.03 23.70 -16.55
N ALA A 200 -0.72 23.45 -16.60
CA ALA A 200 -0.13 22.36 -17.38
C ALA A 200 -0.58 20.98 -16.87
N LEU A 201 -0.68 20.80 -15.55
CA LEU A 201 -1.15 19.56 -14.93
C LEU A 201 -2.67 19.37 -15.06
N GLN A 202 -3.43 20.46 -15.06
CA GLN A 202 -4.89 20.42 -15.20
C GLN A 202 -5.34 20.10 -16.63
N GLN A 203 -4.66 20.66 -17.65
CA GLN A 203 -5.07 20.54 -19.04
C GLN A 203 -5.39 19.10 -19.52
N PRO A 204 -4.56 18.07 -19.24
CA PRO A 204 -4.83 16.70 -19.70
C PRO A 204 -5.92 15.97 -18.90
N ARG A 205 -6.19 16.40 -17.65
CA ARG A 205 -7.11 15.71 -16.73
C ARG A 205 -8.47 16.39 -16.61
N GLY A 206 -8.56 17.69 -16.88
CA GLY A 206 -9.75 18.52 -16.66
C GLY A 206 -9.97 18.93 -15.20
N VAL A 207 -9.13 18.46 -14.27
CA VAL A 207 -9.17 18.70 -12.82
C VAL A 207 -7.77 19.08 -12.34
N SER A 208 -7.68 19.88 -11.28
CA SER A 208 -6.41 20.35 -10.75
C SER A 208 -5.64 19.22 -10.05
N ALA A 209 -4.32 19.35 -10.04
CA ALA A 209 -3.45 18.66 -9.09
C ALA A 209 -3.22 19.56 -7.85
N SER A 210 -2.68 18.98 -6.78
CA SER A 210 -2.02 19.73 -5.71
C SER A 210 -0.51 19.63 -5.90
N ILE A 211 0.22 20.71 -5.58
CA ILE A 211 1.67 20.75 -5.71
C ILE A 211 2.30 21.30 -4.43
N SER A 212 3.44 20.73 -4.06
CA SER A 212 4.24 21.15 -2.92
C SER A 212 5.66 21.49 -3.35
N CYS A 213 6.24 22.44 -2.62
CA CYS A 213 7.59 22.92 -2.81
C CYS A 213 8.42 22.75 -1.53
N GLN A 214 9.68 22.36 -1.71
CA GLN A 214 10.68 22.37 -0.66
C GLN A 214 11.71 23.47 -0.95
N SER A 215 11.86 24.43 -0.04
CA SER A 215 12.74 25.61 -0.25
C SER A 215 12.50 26.33 -1.59
N GLY A 216 11.24 26.43 -2.01
CA GLY A 216 10.84 27.06 -3.28
C GLY A 216 11.15 26.25 -4.55
N LYS A 217 11.60 25.00 -4.41
CA LYS A 217 11.76 24.03 -5.50
C LYS A 217 10.53 23.14 -5.54
N LEU A 218 9.94 22.94 -6.71
CA LEU A 218 8.85 21.98 -6.91
C LEU A 218 9.35 20.57 -6.55
N SER A 219 8.65 19.90 -5.62
CA SER A 219 9.12 18.64 -5.01
C SER A 219 8.09 17.52 -5.05
N GLN A 220 6.79 17.82 -4.86
CA GLN A 220 5.74 16.81 -4.81
C GLN A 220 4.50 17.24 -5.60
N ILE A 221 3.84 16.28 -6.23
CA ILE A 221 2.54 16.46 -6.89
C ILE A 221 1.58 15.36 -6.45
N GLU A 222 0.34 15.76 -6.16
CA GLU A 222 -0.77 14.88 -5.77
C GLU A 222 -1.86 14.90 -6.83
N TYR A 223 -2.30 13.71 -7.23
CA TYR A 223 -3.40 13.50 -8.16
C TYR A 223 -4.51 12.71 -7.50
N ALA A 224 -5.65 13.35 -7.24
CA ALA A 224 -6.80 12.72 -6.61
C ALA A 224 -7.74 12.03 -7.61
N PHE A 225 -8.38 10.96 -7.14
CA PHE A 225 -9.37 10.18 -7.84
C PHE A 225 -10.47 9.72 -6.89
N ASN A 226 -11.71 9.72 -7.37
CA ASN A 226 -12.72 8.83 -6.84
C ASN A 226 -12.66 7.49 -7.57
N VAL A 227 -13.00 6.40 -6.90
CA VAL A 227 -12.94 5.05 -7.45
C VAL A 227 -14.33 4.42 -7.48
N GLN A 228 -14.63 3.76 -8.59
CA GLN A 228 -15.79 2.89 -8.74
C GLN A 228 -15.34 1.43 -8.75
N GLY A 229 -15.67 0.67 -7.70
CA GLY A 229 -15.20 -0.70 -7.50
C GLY A 229 -14.06 -0.80 -6.48
N SER A 230 -13.23 -1.85 -6.61
CA SER A 230 -12.01 -2.04 -5.82
C SER A 230 -10.92 -1.06 -6.26
N VAL A 231 -9.96 -0.75 -5.38
CA VAL A 231 -8.76 -0.02 -5.78
C VAL A 231 -7.97 -0.84 -6.81
N ASP A 232 -7.87 -2.16 -6.67
CA ASP A 232 -7.31 -3.05 -7.69
C ASP A 232 -8.31 -3.25 -8.83
N GLY A 233 -8.01 -2.69 -10.00
CA GLY A 233 -8.78 -2.88 -11.22
C GLY A 233 -10.11 -2.12 -11.32
N GLY A 234 -10.45 -1.28 -10.34
CA GLY A 234 -11.61 -0.39 -10.41
C GLY A 234 -11.44 0.76 -11.39
N LYS A 235 -12.50 1.53 -11.57
CA LYS A 235 -12.49 2.71 -12.43
C LYS A 235 -12.12 3.96 -11.63
N TYR A 236 -10.94 4.52 -11.94
CA TYR A 236 -10.45 5.78 -11.41
C TYR A 236 -11.07 6.97 -12.16
N ILE A 237 -11.67 7.89 -11.42
CA ILE A 237 -12.34 9.09 -11.92
C ILE A 237 -11.58 10.30 -11.37
N PRO A 238 -10.86 11.05 -12.22
CA PRO A 238 -10.11 12.23 -11.77
C PRO A 238 -11.01 13.25 -11.08
N VAL A 239 -10.55 13.76 -9.94
CA VAL A 239 -11.18 14.86 -9.20
C VAL A 239 -10.13 15.88 -8.76
N ASP A 240 -10.59 17.07 -8.36
CA ASP A 240 -9.73 18.03 -7.64
C ASP A 240 -9.34 17.43 -6.28
N VAL A 241 -8.11 17.70 -5.83
CA VAL A 241 -7.60 17.18 -4.54
C VAL A 241 -8.35 17.82 -3.37
N SER A 242 -8.85 17.00 -2.44
CA SER A 242 -9.59 17.47 -1.28
C SER A 242 -8.66 17.89 -0.14
N GLY A 243 -8.93 19.03 0.51
CA GLY A 243 -8.20 19.48 1.70
C GLY A 243 -6.74 19.90 1.50
N SER A 244 -6.16 19.73 0.31
CA SER A 244 -4.80 20.18 0.01
C SER A 244 -4.75 21.64 -0.43
N SER A 245 -3.71 22.35 0.02
CA SER A 245 -3.36 23.68 -0.47
C SER A 245 -1.86 23.72 -0.80
N SER A 246 -1.49 24.41 -1.87
CA SER A 246 -0.08 24.50 -2.26
C SER A 246 0.69 25.40 -1.30
N ASN A 247 1.85 24.93 -0.82
CA ASN A 247 2.81 25.74 -0.08
C ASN A 247 3.81 26.48 -0.99
N CYS A 248 3.72 26.30 -2.31
CA CYS A 248 4.56 26.99 -3.27
C CYS A 248 4.23 28.50 -3.29
N GLY A 249 5.26 29.35 -3.40
CA GLY A 249 5.06 30.77 -3.66
C GLY A 249 4.45 31.04 -5.04
N SER A 250 4.31 32.30 -5.45
CA SER A 250 3.82 32.64 -6.80
C SER A 250 4.74 32.17 -7.93
N SER A 251 6.01 31.87 -7.60
CA SER A 251 7.00 31.32 -8.51
C SER A 251 7.87 30.29 -7.80
N LEU A 252 8.26 29.26 -8.55
CA LEU A 252 9.04 28.11 -8.07
C LEU A 252 10.18 27.77 -9.02
N SER A 253 11.16 27.03 -8.52
CA SER A 253 12.24 26.43 -9.31
C SER A 253 11.91 24.97 -9.64
N TYR A 254 12.29 24.50 -10.81
CA TYR A 254 12.21 23.09 -11.19
C TYR A 254 13.62 22.62 -11.62
N PRO A 255 14.47 22.18 -10.69
CA PRO A 255 15.89 21.93 -10.97
C PRO A 255 16.09 20.62 -11.77
N PRO A 256 17.10 20.52 -12.66
CA PRO A 256 17.50 19.26 -13.26
C PRO A 256 18.00 18.28 -12.21
N LYS A 257 17.74 16.99 -12.42
CA LYS A 257 18.27 15.92 -11.56
C LYS A 257 19.78 15.80 -11.70
N ASN A 258 20.49 15.72 -10.59
CA ASN A 258 21.91 15.44 -10.51
C ASN A 258 22.13 13.92 -10.46
N LEU A 259 22.17 13.25 -11.62
CA LEU A 259 22.24 11.79 -11.66
C LEU A 259 23.51 11.21 -11.01
N ASP A 260 24.56 12.01 -10.83
CA ASP A 260 25.79 11.60 -10.16
C ASP A 260 25.59 11.38 -8.64
N THR A 261 24.51 11.92 -8.06
CA THR A 261 24.15 11.71 -6.64
C THR A 261 23.12 10.62 -6.45
N SER A 262 22.78 9.86 -7.50
CA SER A 262 21.78 8.80 -7.38
C SER A 262 22.25 7.69 -6.44
N PRO A 263 21.41 7.25 -5.49
CA PRO A 263 21.71 6.09 -4.65
C PRO A 263 21.98 4.84 -5.51
N SER A 264 22.88 3.99 -5.04
CA SER A 264 23.13 2.71 -5.70
C SER A 264 21.88 1.84 -5.69
N VAL A 265 21.60 1.16 -6.80
CA VAL A 265 20.52 0.18 -6.87
C VAL A 265 20.85 -1.00 -5.95
N SER A 266 20.03 -1.19 -4.91
CA SER A 266 20.04 -2.43 -4.13
C SER A 266 19.17 -3.45 -4.85
N THR A 267 19.74 -4.63 -5.13
CA THR A 267 18.94 -5.78 -5.54
C THR A 267 18.34 -6.41 -4.29
N PRO A 268 17.02 -6.61 -4.21
CA PRO A 268 16.43 -7.27 -3.06
C PRO A 268 17.02 -8.65 -2.85
N TYR A 269 17.45 -8.93 -1.62
CA TYR A 269 17.89 -10.26 -1.22
C TYR A 269 16.69 -11.03 -0.67
N CYS A 270 16.18 -11.95 -1.48
CA CYS A 270 15.15 -12.88 -1.06
C CYS A 270 15.80 -14.24 -0.85
N PRO A 271 16.11 -14.62 0.41
CA PRO A 271 16.64 -15.95 0.65
C PRO A 271 15.56 -16.95 0.25
N ASP A 272 15.88 -17.83 -0.71
CA ASP A 272 15.10 -19.04 -0.88
C ASP A 272 15.11 -19.82 0.45
N ALA A 273 13.99 -20.45 0.79
CA ALA A 273 13.94 -21.43 1.87
C ALA A 273 15.11 -22.43 1.72
N PRO A 274 15.72 -22.92 2.82
CA PRO A 274 16.99 -23.64 2.75
C PRO A 274 16.87 -24.83 1.81
N THR A 275 17.70 -24.83 0.76
CA THR A 275 17.96 -26.00 -0.07
C THR A 275 18.31 -27.14 0.89
N GLN A 276 17.50 -28.21 0.88
CA GLN A 276 17.80 -29.40 1.66
C GLN A 276 19.19 -29.90 1.28
N THR A 277 20.17 -29.64 2.14
CA THR A 277 21.42 -30.38 2.13
C THR A 277 21.06 -31.82 2.42
N ALA A 278 21.19 -32.69 1.41
CA ALA A 278 21.13 -34.13 1.60
C ALA A 278 22.17 -34.51 2.66
N THR A 279 21.71 -34.80 3.88
CA THR A 279 22.50 -35.51 4.87
C THR A 279 22.48 -36.97 4.48
N ASP A 280 23.48 -37.39 3.71
CA ASP A 280 23.92 -38.77 3.73
C ASP A 280 24.74 -39.03 5.01
N GLU A 281 24.52 -40.25 5.52
CA GLU A 281 25.19 -40.94 6.63
C GLU A 281 24.63 -40.75 8.04
N ALA A 282 23.79 -41.73 8.39
CA ALA A 282 23.46 -42.13 9.75
C ALA A 282 24.69 -42.63 10.52
N PRO A 283 24.83 -42.31 11.82
CA PRO A 283 25.72 -43.06 12.69
C PRO A 283 24.98 -44.25 13.32
N THR A 284 25.57 -45.42 13.09
CA THR A 284 25.25 -46.73 13.66
C THR A 284 25.08 -46.70 15.18
N GLN A 285 23.92 -47.18 15.66
CA GLN A 285 23.69 -47.47 17.07
C GLN A 285 24.51 -48.70 17.50
N THR A 286 25.31 -48.56 18.56
CA THR A 286 25.79 -49.70 19.35
C THR A 286 25.18 -49.61 20.74
N ALA A 287 24.49 -50.68 21.12
CA ALA A 287 23.76 -50.83 22.37
C ALA A 287 24.69 -50.91 23.60
N ALA A 288 24.26 -50.28 24.68
CA ALA A 288 24.52 -50.74 26.05
C ALA A 288 23.33 -50.34 26.93
N GLU A 289 22.71 -51.33 27.55
CA GLU A 289 21.62 -51.25 28.54
C GLU A 289 22.20 -51.62 29.93
N PRO A 290 21.46 -51.56 31.05
CA PRO A 290 21.02 -50.37 31.80
C PRO A 290 21.59 -50.35 33.24
N THR A 291 21.40 -49.24 33.95
CA THR A 291 21.33 -49.27 35.42
C THR A 291 20.06 -48.57 35.90
N GLN A 292 19.20 -49.36 36.54
CA GLN A 292 18.03 -48.94 37.29
C GLN A 292 18.44 -48.20 38.58
N THR A 293 17.69 -47.16 38.94
CA THR A 293 17.28 -46.94 40.34
C THR A 293 15.91 -46.28 40.36
N THR A 294 14.97 -47.02 40.94
CA THR A 294 13.62 -46.66 41.39
C THR A 294 13.69 -45.67 42.56
N ASP A 295 12.73 -44.75 42.70
CA ASP A 295 11.72 -44.86 43.77
C ASP A 295 10.55 -43.88 43.57
N ASP A 296 9.36 -44.40 43.86
CA ASP A 296 8.05 -43.75 43.84
C ASP A 296 7.79 -42.98 45.14
N GLY A 297 6.86 -42.01 45.13
CA GLY A 297 6.37 -41.43 46.39
C GLY A 297 5.41 -40.25 46.28
N ASN A 298 4.17 -40.52 45.86
CA ASN A 298 3.00 -39.63 46.01
C ASN A 298 2.50 -39.63 47.46
N THR A 299 2.13 -38.47 48.03
CA THR A 299 0.97 -38.37 48.96
C THR A 299 0.42 -36.95 49.10
N GLN A 300 -0.91 -36.88 49.08
CA GLN A 300 -1.80 -35.75 49.35
C GLN A 300 -1.73 -35.25 50.80
N THR A 301 -2.14 -33.99 51.03
CA THR A 301 -3.13 -33.53 52.05
C THR A 301 -3.40 -32.03 51.83
N THR A 302 -4.60 -31.61 51.41
CA THR A 302 -5.81 -31.19 52.16
C THR A 302 -5.80 -29.79 52.81
N ASP A 303 -6.94 -29.11 52.63
CA ASP A 303 -7.60 -28.10 53.48
C ASP A 303 -7.46 -26.58 53.15
N GLU A 304 -8.52 -26.08 52.50
CA GLU A 304 -9.15 -24.74 52.65
C GLU A 304 -10.03 -24.74 53.94
N PRO A 305 -10.80 -23.70 54.33
CA PRO A 305 -10.72 -22.23 54.19
C PRO A 305 -10.81 -21.50 55.56
N THR A 306 -10.63 -20.17 55.60
CA THR A 306 -11.61 -19.28 56.28
C THR A 306 -11.46 -17.79 55.95
N GLN A 307 -12.64 -17.15 55.91
CA GLN A 307 -12.96 -15.76 55.53
C GLN A 307 -12.76 -14.72 56.65
N THR A 308 -13.11 -13.47 56.30
CA THR A 308 -13.53 -12.28 57.10
C THR A 308 -12.45 -11.21 57.30
N THR A 309 -12.66 -9.89 57.16
CA THR A 309 -13.83 -9.01 56.94
C THR A 309 -13.33 -7.58 56.62
N ASP A 310 -14.14 -6.82 55.87
CA ASP A 310 -14.39 -5.36 55.86
C ASP A 310 -13.32 -4.33 56.30
N ALA A 311 -13.07 -3.36 55.41
CA ALA A 311 -13.47 -1.93 55.55
C ALA A 311 -12.52 -0.97 54.78
N ALA A 312 -13.09 -0.14 53.90
CA ALA A 312 -12.53 1.13 53.42
C ALA A 312 -13.05 2.28 54.34
N PRO A 313 -12.69 3.58 54.16
CA PRO A 313 -11.80 4.20 53.17
C PRO A 313 -10.82 5.24 53.76
N THR A 314 -9.80 5.67 53.00
CA THR A 314 -9.34 7.08 52.99
C THR A 314 -8.40 7.35 51.80
N GLU A 315 -8.62 8.50 51.18
CA GLU A 315 -7.80 9.10 50.12
C GLU A 315 -6.39 9.42 50.60
N THR A 316 -5.38 9.20 49.76
CA THR A 316 -4.31 10.17 49.48
C THR A 316 -3.52 9.75 48.23
N THR A 317 -3.53 10.66 47.25
CA THR A 317 -2.50 11.02 46.26
C THR A 317 -1.24 10.16 46.10
N GLY A 318 -0.98 9.78 44.84
CA GLY A 318 0.35 9.79 44.23
C GLY A 318 1.10 8.46 44.22
N ASP A 319 1.08 7.76 43.09
CA ASP A 319 2.29 7.25 42.44
C ASP A 319 1.97 6.67 41.04
N ALA A 320 2.91 6.88 40.10
CA ALA A 320 3.01 6.17 38.83
C ALA A 320 3.29 4.67 39.10
N PRO A 321 2.99 3.71 38.19
CA PRO A 321 3.69 3.54 36.90
C PRO A 321 2.74 2.98 35.79
N ALA A 322 3.09 3.00 34.51
CA ALA A 322 3.86 1.94 33.89
C ALA A 322 4.37 2.42 32.53
N GLN A 323 5.69 2.46 32.39
CA GLN A 323 6.34 2.37 31.10
C GLN A 323 6.02 0.98 30.54
N THR A 324 5.16 0.93 29.53
CA THR A 324 5.24 -0.15 28.55
C THR A 324 6.44 0.17 27.68
N THR A 325 7.35 -0.79 27.61
CA THR A 325 8.47 -0.81 26.67
C THR A 325 7.91 -0.69 25.26
N ASP A 326 8.04 0.51 24.74
CA ASP A 326 7.96 0.84 23.33
C ASP A 326 9.18 0.17 22.68
N ASP A 327 8.95 -0.99 22.07
CA ASP A 327 9.92 -1.57 21.14
C ASP A 327 9.89 -0.68 19.91
N GLY A 328 10.71 0.38 19.98
CA GLY A 328 10.73 1.50 19.06
C GLY A 328 10.75 1.06 17.61
N PHE A 329 9.67 1.37 16.92
CA PHE A 329 9.74 1.77 15.53
C PHE A 329 10.33 3.17 15.55
N ASP A 330 11.56 3.30 15.10
CA ASP A 330 12.28 4.58 15.03
C ASP A 330 11.47 5.55 14.16
N ASP A 331 10.91 6.61 14.75
CA ASP A 331 10.18 7.71 14.08
C ASP A 331 11.11 8.56 13.18
N GLY A 332 12.22 7.99 12.69
CA GLY A 332 13.17 8.62 11.76
C GLY A 332 12.64 8.78 10.34
N ASP A 333 11.58 8.07 9.97
CA ASP A 333 11.02 8.03 8.60
C ASP A 333 10.04 9.16 8.28
N ASP A 334 9.72 10.05 9.23
CA ASP A 334 8.90 11.25 8.97
C ASP A 334 9.64 12.29 8.09
N GLN A 335 10.93 12.07 7.78
CA GLN A 335 11.67 12.87 6.80
C GLN A 335 11.15 12.67 5.36
N ASN A 336 10.51 11.53 5.05
CA ASN A 336 10.03 11.24 3.70
C ASN A 336 8.59 11.76 3.47
N ASP A 337 7.92 12.26 4.50
CA ASP A 337 6.55 12.79 4.41
C ASP A 337 6.53 14.32 4.23
N PHE A 338 7.38 14.83 3.33
CA PHE A 338 7.35 16.25 2.94
C PHE A 338 6.06 16.57 2.18
N GLY A 339 4.96 16.78 2.90
CA GLY A 339 3.83 17.53 2.34
C GLY A 339 2.44 17.03 2.63
N ARG A 340 2.21 16.08 3.53
CA ARG A 340 0.83 15.59 3.73
C ARG A 340 -0.18 16.61 4.24
N ARG A 341 0.29 17.77 4.72
CA ARG A 341 -0.40 19.06 4.81
C ARG A 341 0.49 20.02 5.58
N TRP A 342 1.06 21.00 4.90
CA TRP A 342 1.70 22.14 5.56
C TRP A 342 0.69 22.97 6.34
#